data_AF-A0A3M1AD22-F1
#
_entry.id   AF-A0A3M1AD22-F1
#
_cell.length_a   1.000
_cell.length_b   1.000
_cell.length_c   1.000
_cell.angle_alpha   90.00
_cell.angle_beta   90.00
_cell.angle_gamma   90.00
#
_symmetry.space_group_name_H-M   'P 1'
#
loop_
_entity.id
_entity.type
_entity.pdbx_description
1 polymer ?
#
loop_
_entity_poly.entity_id
_entity_poly.type
_entity_poly.pdbx_seq_one_letter_code
_entity_poly.pdbx_strand_id
1 'polypeptide(L)'
;HWAPIARGIVNLLAANFYTAHFAVPLLVGWIFWHTTDDRPMFYKFVYTLTVLNFLALVTFMVFPAAPPWYVYNYGFVQPVPNSSFWGTSAGTLIDVDRLLGVKFFTTLWDSFNANHFAAIPSLHGAYPIVVSLFVYQKFRKHGFWLALYPLATWFSAVYLNQHYVVDLLIGALYIIVAYFIAVKWLYPGFFRKFIEPETKTITFGAEKGLPETLQAKL
;
A
#
# COMPACT_ATOMS: atom_id res chain seq x y z
N HIS A 1 27.23 -19.42 19.88
CA HIS A 1 27.46 -17.95 19.94
C HIS A 1 26.82 -17.14 18.79
N TRP A 2 26.39 -17.74 17.67
CA TRP A 2 25.80 -16.99 16.53
C TRP A 2 24.31 -16.66 16.65
N ALA A 3 23.56 -17.38 17.50
CA ALA A 3 22.11 -17.24 17.60
C ALA A 3 21.62 -15.82 17.95
N PRO A 4 22.26 -15.05 18.85
CA PRO A 4 21.85 -13.68 19.15
C PRO A 4 22.05 -12.72 17.97
N ILE A 5 23.17 -12.86 17.23
CA ILE A 5 23.49 -12.01 16.07
C ILE A 5 22.50 -12.28 14.94
N ALA A 6 22.26 -13.56 14.62
CA ALA A 6 21.30 -13.94 13.59
C ALA A 6 19.90 -13.42 13.90
N ARG A 7 19.45 -13.53 15.16
CA ARG A 7 18.15 -12.98 15.60
C ARG A 7 18.09 -11.45 15.46
N GLY A 8 19.17 -10.74 15.82
CA GLY A 8 19.25 -9.29 15.65
C GLY A 8 19.10 -8.86 14.19
N ILE A 9 19.78 -9.55 13.27
CA ILE A 9 19.67 -9.28 11.83
C ILE A 9 18.23 -9.51 11.32
N VAL A 10 17.62 -10.62 11.69
CA VAL A 10 16.23 -10.92 11.28
C VAL A 10 15.27 -9.86 11.84
N ASN A 11 15.43 -9.46 13.10
CA ASN A 11 14.61 -8.41 13.70
C ASN A 11 14.74 -7.07 12.95
N LEU A 12 15.96 -6.68 12.59
CA LEU A 12 16.21 -5.45 11.82
C LEU A 12 15.58 -5.51 10.42
N LEU A 13 15.78 -6.61 9.69
CA LEU A 13 15.19 -6.78 8.36
C LEU A 13 13.66 -6.79 8.44
N ALA A 14 13.10 -7.53 9.39
CA ALA A 14 11.67 -7.62 9.58
C ALA A 14 11.06 -6.25 9.91
N ALA A 15 11.68 -5.49 10.81
CA ALA A 15 11.23 -4.14 11.14
C ALA A 15 11.18 -3.25 9.89
N ASN A 16 12.24 -3.25 9.08
CA ASN A 16 12.29 -2.43 7.86
C ASN A 16 11.18 -2.81 6.86
N PHE A 17 11.02 -4.10 6.54
CA PHE A 17 9.98 -4.55 5.59
C PHE A 17 8.57 -4.31 6.12
N TYR A 18 8.38 -4.44 7.43
CA TYR A 18 7.10 -4.14 8.07
C TYR A 18 6.80 -2.64 7.99
N THR A 19 7.75 -1.76 8.30
CA THR A 19 7.54 -0.30 8.28
C THR A 19 7.47 0.29 6.87
N ALA A 20 8.10 -0.36 5.89
CA ALA A 20 8.18 0.10 4.51
C ALA A 20 6.79 0.25 3.83
N HIS A 21 5.77 -0.44 4.33
CA HIS A 21 4.43 -0.36 3.75
C HIS A 21 3.88 1.07 3.72
N PHE A 22 4.30 1.98 4.61
CA PHE A 22 3.90 3.39 4.54
C PHE A 22 4.68 4.20 3.49
N ALA A 23 6.01 4.09 3.48
CA ALA A 23 6.86 4.93 2.64
C ALA A 23 6.88 4.50 1.16
N VAL A 24 6.83 3.19 0.89
CA VAL A 24 6.99 2.65 -0.46
C VAL A 24 5.83 3.06 -1.39
N PRO A 25 4.54 2.99 -1.00
CA PRO A 25 3.46 3.46 -1.86
C PRO A 25 3.57 4.94 -2.23
N LEU A 26 4.03 5.79 -1.30
CA LEU A 26 4.26 7.20 -1.57
C LEU A 26 5.39 7.40 -2.59
N LEU A 27 6.50 6.69 -2.41
CA LEU A 27 7.61 6.71 -3.35
C LEU A 27 7.19 6.24 -4.75
N VAL A 28 6.43 5.15 -4.84
CA VAL A 28 5.93 4.62 -6.12
C VAL A 28 4.95 5.59 -6.78
N GLY A 29 4.06 6.20 -6.01
CA GLY A 29 3.18 7.27 -6.49
C GLY A 29 3.98 8.46 -7.03
N TRP A 30 5.02 8.89 -6.31
CA TRP A 30 5.93 9.95 -6.74
C TRP A 30 6.66 9.59 -8.04
N ILE A 31 7.18 8.36 -8.17
CA ILE A 31 7.83 7.85 -9.40
C ILE A 31 6.83 7.87 -10.56
N PHE A 32 5.62 7.34 -10.38
CA PHE A 32 4.60 7.36 -11.43
C PHE A 32 4.23 8.79 -11.85
N TRP A 33 4.17 9.73 -10.92
CA TRP A 33 3.83 11.12 -11.23
C TRP A 33 4.96 11.88 -11.94
N HIS A 34 6.20 11.71 -11.51
CA HIS A 34 7.32 12.54 -11.98
C HIS A 34 8.17 11.89 -13.06
N THR A 35 8.26 10.56 -13.06
CA THR A 35 9.15 9.82 -13.97
C THR A 35 8.40 9.17 -15.12
N THR A 36 7.06 9.02 -15.01
CA THR A 36 6.26 8.42 -16.07
C THR A 36 5.27 9.41 -16.65
N ASP A 37 5.17 9.48 -17.99
CA ASP A 37 4.17 10.30 -18.68
C ASP A 37 2.76 9.67 -18.67
N ASP A 38 2.54 8.66 -17.84
CA ASP A 38 1.33 7.85 -17.79
C ASP A 38 0.46 8.24 -16.59
N ARG A 39 -0.18 9.40 -16.73
CA ARG A 39 -1.15 9.92 -15.75
C ARG A 39 -2.25 8.90 -15.44
N PRO A 40 -2.84 8.18 -16.42
CA PRO A 40 -3.79 7.11 -16.15
C PRO A 40 -3.31 6.09 -15.12
N MET A 41 -2.05 5.62 -15.23
CA MET A 41 -1.48 4.65 -14.30
C MET A 41 -1.40 5.22 -12.87
N PHE A 42 -0.90 6.45 -12.72
CA PHE A 42 -0.83 7.12 -11.42
C PHE A 42 -2.19 7.19 -10.74
N TYR A 43 -3.22 7.66 -11.45
CA TYR A 43 -4.55 7.82 -10.86
C TYR A 43 -5.20 6.47 -10.54
N LYS A 44 -5.04 5.45 -11.38
CA LYS A 44 -5.51 4.08 -11.08
C LYS A 44 -4.85 3.54 -9.81
N PHE A 45 -3.55 3.80 -9.62
CA PHE A 45 -2.82 3.41 -8.42
C PHE A 45 -3.35 4.13 -7.17
N VAL A 46 -3.45 5.46 -7.22
CA VAL A 46 -3.95 6.27 -6.10
C VAL A 46 -5.39 5.89 -5.75
N TYR A 47 -6.30 5.79 -6.72
CA TYR A 47 -7.69 5.41 -6.45
C TYR A 47 -7.82 3.99 -5.90
N THR A 48 -6.98 3.05 -6.34
CA THR A 48 -6.95 1.70 -5.75
C THR A 48 -6.58 1.76 -4.28
N LEU A 49 -5.54 2.52 -3.91
CA LEU A 49 -5.17 2.72 -2.51
C LEU A 49 -6.27 3.46 -1.74
N THR A 50 -6.88 4.50 -2.30
CA THR A 50 -7.96 5.25 -1.63
C THR A 50 -9.16 4.35 -1.33
N VAL A 51 -9.63 3.59 -2.31
CA VAL A 51 -10.76 2.65 -2.11
C VAL A 51 -10.39 1.58 -1.09
N LEU A 52 -9.19 1.00 -1.19
CA LEU A 52 -8.70 0.02 -0.23
C LEU A 52 -8.70 0.57 1.21
N ASN A 53 -8.19 1.79 1.40
CA ASN A 53 -8.18 2.47 2.70
C ASN A 53 -9.59 2.69 3.24
N PHE A 54 -10.50 3.14 2.38
CA PHE A 54 -11.87 3.39 2.80
C PHE A 54 -12.58 2.09 3.22
N LEU A 55 -12.42 1.01 2.45
CA LEU A 55 -12.97 -0.31 2.80
C LEU A 55 -12.35 -0.85 4.10
N ALA A 56 -11.03 -0.71 4.27
CA ALA A 56 -10.34 -1.11 5.49
C ALA A 56 -10.85 -0.31 6.70
N LEU A 57 -10.97 1.03 6.57
CA LEU A 57 -11.48 1.91 7.61
C LEU A 57 -12.89 1.52 8.05
N VAL A 58 -13.79 1.29 7.11
CA VAL A 58 -15.16 0.80 7.42
C VAL A 58 -15.08 -0.51 8.19
N THR A 59 -14.22 -1.44 7.77
CA THR A 59 -14.03 -2.74 8.45
C THR A 59 -13.50 -2.56 9.86
N PHE A 60 -12.51 -1.69 10.07
CA PHE A 60 -11.94 -1.39 11.40
C PHE A 60 -12.97 -0.81 12.37
N MET A 61 -13.99 -0.11 11.86
CA MET A 61 -15.07 0.43 12.69
C MET A 61 -16.11 -0.62 13.07
N VAL A 62 -16.47 -1.52 12.14
CA VAL A 62 -17.55 -2.50 12.36
C VAL A 62 -17.05 -3.85 12.90
N PHE A 63 -15.77 -4.16 12.72
CA PHE A 63 -15.14 -5.42 13.09
C PHE A 63 -13.77 -5.18 13.74
N PRO A 64 -13.74 -4.75 15.02
CA PRO A 64 -12.50 -4.60 15.76
C PRO A 64 -11.89 -5.99 16.04
N ALA A 65 -10.78 -6.30 15.38
CA ALA A 65 -10.08 -7.58 15.47
C ALA A 65 -8.79 -7.42 16.29
N ALA A 66 -8.64 -8.25 17.33
CA ALA A 66 -7.45 -8.24 18.19
C ALA A 66 -6.23 -8.84 17.46
N PRO A 67 -5.07 -8.14 17.47
CA PRO A 67 -3.84 -8.63 16.87
C PRO A 67 -3.13 -9.69 17.74
N PRO A 68 -2.17 -10.45 17.17
CA PRO A 68 -1.42 -11.47 17.90
C PRO A 68 -0.67 -10.97 19.13
N TRP A 69 -0.05 -9.78 19.09
CA TRP A 69 0.62 -9.21 20.26
C TRP A 69 -0.33 -8.98 21.42
N TYR A 70 -1.59 -8.63 21.16
CA TYR A 70 -2.57 -8.40 22.20
C TYR A 70 -2.92 -9.74 22.86
N VAL A 71 -3.30 -10.73 22.05
CA VAL A 71 -3.68 -12.07 22.56
C VAL A 71 -2.53 -12.72 23.31
N TYR A 72 -1.29 -12.54 22.85
CA TYR A 72 -0.11 -13.06 23.53
C TYR A 72 0.08 -12.46 24.94
N ASN A 73 -0.16 -11.16 25.12
CA ASN A 73 0.07 -10.48 26.39
C ASN A 73 -1.13 -10.51 27.34
N TYR A 74 -2.35 -10.49 26.80
CA TYR A 74 -3.59 -10.26 27.56
C TYR A 74 -4.62 -11.40 27.40
N GLY A 75 -4.35 -12.40 26.56
CA GLY A 75 -5.28 -13.48 26.26
C GLY A 75 -6.49 -13.03 25.44
N PHE A 76 -7.59 -13.78 25.53
CA PHE A 76 -8.85 -13.49 24.84
C PHE A 76 -9.79 -12.58 25.63
N VAL A 77 -9.25 -11.85 26.60
CA VAL A 77 -10.03 -10.92 27.42
C VAL A 77 -10.36 -9.69 26.58
N GLN A 78 -11.57 -9.14 26.74
CA GLN A 78 -11.95 -7.90 26.07
C GLN A 78 -11.15 -6.73 26.66
N PRO A 79 -10.65 -5.79 25.83
CA PRO A 79 -9.96 -4.62 26.32
C PRO A 79 -10.89 -3.75 27.15
N VAL A 80 -10.38 -3.27 28.30
CA VAL A 80 -11.10 -2.28 29.10
C VAL A 80 -11.16 -0.96 28.32
N PRO A 81 -12.28 -0.24 28.28
CA PRO A 81 -12.35 1.07 27.65
C PRO A 81 -11.24 2.00 28.17
N ASN A 82 -10.60 2.76 27.28
CA ASN A 82 -9.48 3.68 27.58
C ASN A 82 -8.21 3.01 28.16
N SER A 83 -8.03 1.71 27.95
CA SER A 83 -6.77 1.03 28.29
C SER A 83 -5.63 1.54 27.42
N SER A 84 -4.50 1.86 28.07
CA SER A 84 -3.26 2.24 27.39
C SER A 84 -2.43 0.99 27.10
N PHE A 85 -2.04 0.80 25.85
CA PHE A 85 -1.15 -0.27 25.39
C PHE A 85 0.26 0.24 25.07
N TRP A 86 0.67 1.30 25.78
CA TRP A 86 1.94 1.97 25.55
C TRP A 86 3.10 0.99 25.67
N GLY A 87 4.00 1.00 24.69
CA GLY A 87 5.11 0.06 24.59
C GLY A 87 4.73 -1.33 24.10
N THR A 88 3.55 -1.89 24.41
CA THR A 88 3.19 -3.27 24.02
C THR A 88 2.66 -3.37 22.59
N SER A 89 2.08 -2.28 22.07
CA SER A 89 1.51 -2.22 20.71
C SER A 89 2.57 -2.38 19.60
N ALA A 90 3.84 -2.11 19.90
CA ALA A 90 4.97 -2.32 18.99
C ALA A 90 5.32 -3.81 18.82
N GLY A 91 4.78 -4.72 19.63
CA GLY A 91 5.05 -6.15 19.54
C GLY A 91 6.55 -6.46 19.62
N THR A 92 7.07 -7.24 18.68
CA THR A 92 8.51 -7.62 18.69
C THR A 92 9.42 -6.49 18.18
N LEU A 93 8.89 -5.37 17.66
CA LEU A 93 9.73 -4.22 17.26
C LEU A 93 10.48 -3.59 18.43
N ILE A 94 10.00 -3.76 19.66
CA ILE A 94 10.69 -3.32 20.89
C ILE A 94 12.09 -3.95 20.99
N ASP A 95 12.26 -5.17 20.49
CA ASP A 95 13.57 -5.84 20.51
C ASP A 95 14.57 -5.16 19.56
N VAL A 96 14.11 -4.47 18.52
CA VAL A 96 14.97 -3.66 17.65
C VAL A 96 15.38 -2.36 18.34
N ASP A 97 14.43 -1.70 19.01
CA ASP A 97 14.72 -0.54 19.85
C ASP A 97 15.79 -0.87 20.92
N ARG A 98 15.63 -2.01 21.60
CA ARG A 98 16.61 -2.53 22.58
C ARG A 98 17.96 -2.82 21.96
N LEU A 99 17.99 -3.42 20.76
CA LEU A 99 19.23 -3.74 20.04
C LEU A 99 20.00 -2.48 19.66
N LEU A 100 19.29 -1.43 19.25
CA LEU A 100 19.88 -0.17 18.78
C LEU A 100 20.10 0.86 19.90
N GLY A 101 19.55 0.61 21.10
CA GLY A 101 19.62 1.56 22.22
C GLY A 101 18.78 2.82 22.00
N VAL A 102 17.73 2.76 21.16
CA VAL A 102 16.84 3.88 20.84
C VAL A 102 15.39 3.52 21.22
N LYS A 103 14.46 4.49 21.17
CA LYS A 103 13.01 4.28 21.37
C LYS A 103 12.19 4.59 20.12
N PHE A 104 12.79 4.44 18.94
CA PHE A 104 12.23 4.92 17.69
C PHE A 104 10.91 4.20 17.35
N PHE A 105 10.91 2.87 17.32
CA PHE A 105 9.72 2.10 16.93
C PHE A 105 8.62 2.18 17.97
N THR A 106 8.97 2.16 19.26
CA THR A 106 8.03 2.33 20.37
C THR A 106 7.33 3.68 20.28
N THR A 107 8.08 4.78 20.15
CA THR A 107 7.48 6.12 20.01
C THR A 107 6.65 6.23 18.74
N LEU A 108 7.12 5.68 17.62
CA LEU A 108 6.38 5.74 16.35
C LEU A 108 5.06 4.96 16.43
N TRP A 109 5.07 3.73 16.93
CA TRP A 109 3.85 2.91 17.04
C TRP A 109 2.87 3.49 18.04
N ASP A 110 3.33 3.94 19.21
CA ASP A 110 2.42 4.52 20.20
C ASP A 110 1.82 5.86 19.73
N SER A 111 2.51 6.61 18.86
CA SER A 111 2.02 7.90 18.36
C SER A 111 1.07 7.77 17.18
N PHE A 112 1.30 6.79 16.28
CA PHE A 112 0.58 6.68 15.01
C PHE A 112 -0.40 5.51 14.95
N ASN A 113 -0.39 4.58 15.92
CA ASN A 113 -1.35 3.48 15.98
C ASN A 113 -2.65 3.93 16.66
N ALA A 114 -3.49 4.64 15.90
CA ALA A 114 -4.76 5.17 16.40
C ALA A 114 -5.79 4.09 16.77
N ASN A 115 -5.67 2.87 16.22
CA ASN A 115 -6.58 1.76 16.52
C ASN A 115 -5.82 0.43 16.66
N HIS A 116 -5.58 0.05 17.91
CA HIS A 116 -4.89 -1.19 18.27
C HIS A 116 -5.64 -2.48 17.88
N PHE A 117 -6.94 -2.39 17.58
CA PHE A 117 -7.81 -3.52 17.21
C PHE A 117 -8.20 -3.48 15.73
N ALA A 118 -7.36 -2.88 14.88
CA ALA A 118 -7.53 -2.81 13.43
C ALA A 118 -6.70 -3.89 12.69
N ALA A 119 -6.69 -5.13 13.20
CA ALA A 119 -5.86 -6.19 12.59
C ALA A 119 -6.38 -6.62 11.20
N ILE A 120 -7.69 -6.61 10.97
CA ILE A 120 -8.35 -7.11 9.75
C ILE A 120 -9.11 -5.97 9.04
N PRO A 121 -8.90 -5.75 7.72
CA PRO A 121 -7.89 -6.37 6.86
C PRO A 121 -6.48 -5.80 7.12
N SER A 122 -5.43 -6.61 6.92
CA SER A 122 -4.07 -6.11 7.09
C SER A 122 -3.63 -5.22 5.92
N LEU A 123 -3.40 -3.92 6.19
CA LEU A 123 -2.81 -3.00 5.22
C LEU A 123 -1.33 -3.30 4.93
N HIS A 124 -0.61 -3.84 5.91
CA HIS A 124 0.73 -4.41 5.72
C HIS A 124 0.71 -5.56 4.71
N GLY A 125 -0.37 -6.35 4.70
CA GLY A 125 -0.57 -7.38 3.69
C GLY A 125 -0.93 -6.80 2.33
N ALA A 126 -1.77 -5.77 2.31
CA ALA A 126 -2.38 -5.26 1.09
C ALA A 126 -1.47 -4.35 0.26
N TYR A 127 -0.82 -3.35 0.88
CA TYR A 127 -0.06 -2.33 0.16
C TYR A 127 1.14 -2.87 -0.64
N PRO A 128 1.97 -3.79 -0.10
CA PRO A 128 3.09 -4.33 -0.86
C PRO A 128 2.65 -5.05 -2.14
N ILE A 129 1.49 -5.72 -2.11
CA ILE A 129 0.91 -6.36 -3.28
C ILE A 129 0.41 -5.32 -4.28
N VAL A 130 -0.30 -4.27 -3.83
CA VAL A 130 -0.72 -3.17 -4.73
C VAL A 130 0.47 -2.52 -5.41
N VAL A 131 1.52 -2.19 -4.64
CA VAL A 131 2.77 -1.64 -5.18
C VAL A 131 3.36 -2.58 -6.24
N SER A 132 3.54 -3.85 -5.90
CA SER A 132 4.15 -4.84 -6.79
C SER A 132 3.34 -5.03 -8.07
N LEU A 133 2.01 -5.06 -7.95
CA LEU A 133 1.07 -5.17 -9.07
C LEU A 133 1.23 -3.99 -10.04
N PHE A 134 1.16 -2.76 -9.54
CA PHE A 134 1.22 -1.58 -10.40
C PHE A 134 2.60 -1.35 -11.00
N VAL A 135 3.67 -1.60 -10.24
CA VAL A 135 5.06 -1.56 -10.76
C VAL A 135 5.21 -2.60 -11.88
N TYR A 136 4.69 -3.82 -11.69
CA TYR A 136 4.71 -4.84 -12.73
C TYR A 136 3.88 -4.43 -13.96
N GLN A 137 2.69 -3.86 -13.78
CA GLN A 137 1.85 -3.39 -14.88
C GLN A 137 2.55 -2.31 -15.72
N LYS A 138 3.27 -1.38 -15.07
CA LYS A 138 3.96 -0.29 -15.75
C LYS A 138 5.24 -0.73 -16.45
N PHE A 139 6.11 -1.46 -15.76
CA PHE A 139 7.46 -1.76 -16.27
C PHE A 139 7.60 -3.14 -16.89
N ARG A 140 6.67 -4.07 -16.62
CA ARG A 140 6.60 -5.43 -17.21
C ARG A 140 7.88 -6.26 -17.04
N LYS A 141 8.72 -5.94 -16.07
CA LYS A 141 10.03 -6.58 -15.84
C LYS A 141 10.08 -7.19 -14.44
N HIS A 142 10.83 -8.29 -14.31
CA HIS A 142 11.23 -8.86 -13.01
C HIS A 142 10.06 -9.21 -12.07
N GLY A 143 8.93 -9.70 -12.61
CA GLY A 143 7.73 -10.01 -11.83
C GLY A 143 7.96 -10.94 -10.63
N PHE A 144 8.86 -11.92 -10.77
CA PHE A 144 9.28 -12.80 -9.67
C PHE A 144 9.94 -12.01 -8.52
N TRP A 145 10.87 -11.11 -8.83
CA TRP A 145 11.58 -10.31 -7.84
C TRP A 145 10.66 -9.33 -7.13
N LEU A 146 9.63 -8.83 -7.82
CA LEU A 146 8.61 -7.98 -7.20
C LEU A 146 7.77 -8.73 -6.15
N ALA A 147 7.62 -10.05 -6.25
CA ALA A 147 6.93 -10.85 -5.25
C ALA A 147 7.73 -10.98 -3.94
N LEU A 148 9.06 -10.75 -3.95
CA LEU A 148 9.85 -10.79 -2.72
C LEU A 148 9.44 -9.71 -1.73
N TYR A 149 9.02 -8.54 -2.21
CA TYR A 149 8.58 -7.46 -1.33
C TYR A 149 7.34 -7.83 -0.50
N PRO A 150 6.19 -8.22 -1.08
CA PRO A 150 5.04 -8.65 -0.30
C PRO A 150 5.33 -9.88 0.55
N LEU A 151 6.09 -10.86 0.06
CA LEU A 151 6.45 -12.04 0.85
C LEU A 151 7.30 -11.67 2.08
N ALA A 152 8.28 -10.78 1.92
CA ALA A 152 9.10 -10.31 3.02
C ALA A 152 8.28 -9.49 4.04
N THR A 153 7.37 -8.63 3.58
CA THR A 153 6.49 -7.88 4.48
C THR A 153 5.51 -8.81 5.22
N TRP A 154 4.94 -9.81 4.55
CA TRP A 154 4.05 -10.80 5.17
C TRP A 154 4.77 -11.63 6.23
N PHE A 155 5.96 -12.14 5.89
CA PHE A 155 6.83 -12.80 6.86
C PHE A 155 7.08 -11.90 8.06
N SER A 156 7.44 -10.64 7.82
CA SER A 156 7.73 -9.67 8.88
C SER A 156 6.53 -9.40 9.78
N ALA A 157 5.33 -9.25 9.20
CA ALA A 157 4.10 -8.98 9.96
C ALA A 157 3.75 -10.13 10.92
N VAL A 158 3.93 -11.38 10.48
CA VAL A 158 3.71 -12.56 11.33
C VAL A 158 4.84 -12.73 12.33
N TYR A 159 6.10 -12.63 11.88
CA TYR A 159 7.30 -12.78 12.70
C TYR A 159 7.34 -11.77 13.85
N LEU A 160 6.94 -10.51 13.60
CA LEU A 160 6.89 -9.47 14.61
C LEU A 160 5.68 -9.55 15.54
N ASN A 161 4.84 -10.57 15.37
CA ASN A 161 3.61 -10.82 16.14
C ASN A 161 2.56 -9.71 15.95
N GLN A 162 2.49 -9.13 14.76
CA GLN A 162 1.61 -7.98 14.46
C GLN A 162 0.32 -8.38 13.74
N HIS A 163 0.36 -9.44 12.92
CA HIS A 163 -0.81 -9.94 12.20
C HIS A 163 -0.80 -11.47 12.14
N TYR A 164 -2.00 -12.05 12.13
CA TYR A 164 -2.19 -13.42 11.73
C TYR A 164 -2.09 -13.56 10.21
N VAL A 165 -1.80 -14.77 9.72
CA VAL A 165 -1.79 -15.06 8.27
C VAL A 165 -3.16 -14.78 7.64
N VAL A 166 -4.25 -15.05 8.36
CA VAL A 166 -5.61 -14.78 7.86
C VAL A 166 -5.85 -13.29 7.59
N ASP A 167 -5.31 -12.40 8.43
CA ASP A 167 -5.43 -10.95 8.26
C ASP A 167 -4.81 -10.49 6.93
N LEU A 168 -3.67 -11.10 6.57
CA LEU A 168 -2.92 -10.84 5.34
C LEU A 168 -3.67 -11.38 4.11
N LEU A 169 -4.23 -12.59 4.21
CA LEU A 169 -5.03 -13.20 3.14
C LEU A 169 -6.31 -12.40 2.87
N ILE A 170 -7.00 -11.94 3.91
CA ILE A 170 -8.16 -11.04 3.77
C ILE A 170 -7.71 -9.72 3.15
N GLY A 171 -6.57 -9.17 3.57
CA GLY A 171 -5.96 -8.00 2.92
C GLY A 171 -5.74 -8.19 1.42
N ALA A 172 -5.23 -9.35 0.99
CA ALA A 172 -5.06 -9.67 -0.43
C ALA A 172 -6.41 -9.73 -1.18
N LEU A 173 -7.47 -10.27 -0.56
CA LEU A 173 -8.82 -10.27 -1.13
C LEU A 173 -9.36 -8.84 -1.30
N TYR A 174 -9.11 -7.97 -0.33
CA TYR A 174 -9.53 -6.56 -0.40
C TYR A 174 -8.88 -5.82 -1.57
N ILE A 175 -7.66 -6.17 -1.96
CA ILE A 175 -7.00 -5.60 -3.15
C ILE A 175 -7.81 -5.90 -4.40
N ILE A 176 -8.29 -7.14 -4.54
CA ILE A 176 -9.06 -7.55 -5.72
C ILE A 176 -10.28 -6.63 -5.84
N VAL A 177 -11.06 -6.52 -4.76
CA VAL A 177 -12.26 -5.66 -4.70
C VAL A 177 -11.91 -4.20 -4.98
N ALA A 178 -10.91 -3.65 -4.29
CA ALA A 178 -10.49 -2.26 -4.44
C ALA A 178 -10.00 -1.94 -5.86
N TYR A 179 -9.22 -2.85 -6.47
CA TYR A 179 -8.74 -2.72 -7.84
C TYR A 179 -9.90 -2.74 -8.84
N PHE A 180 -10.86 -3.66 -8.67
CA PHE A 180 -12.04 -3.69 -9.54
C PHE A 180 -12.85 -2.39 -9.45
N ILE A 181 -13.15 -1.93 -8.23
CA ILE A 181 -13.88 -0.67 -8.03
C ILE A 181 -13.09 0.51 -8.64
N ALA A 182 -11.81 0.65 -8.33
CA ALA A 182 -11.01 1.78 -8.78
C ALA A 182 -10.75 1.78 -10.29
N VAL A 183 -10.26 0.66 -10.84
CA VAL A 183 -9.75 0.60 -12.22
C VAL A 183 -10.83 0.24 -13.23
N LYS A 184 -11.79 -0.60 -12.86
CA LYS A 184 -12.85 -1.06 -13.80
C LYS A 184 -14.12 -0.24 -13.71
N TRP A 185 -14.38 0.44 -12.59
CA TRP A 185 -15.62 1.20 -12.41
C TRP A 185 -15.39 2.71 -12.30
N LEU A 186 -14.67 3.16 -11.26
CA LEU A 186 -14.45 4.59 -11.00
C LEU A 186 -13.64 5.27 -12.11
N TYR A 187 -12.53 4.66 -12.53
CA TYR A 187 -11.67 5.23 -13.55
C TYR A 187 -12.41 5.47 -14.89
N PRO A 188 -12.99 4.45 -15.55
CA PRO A 188 -13.68 4.67 -16.82
C PRO A 188 -14.98 5.47 -16.69
N GLY A 189 -15.73 5.29 -15.59
CA GLY A 189 -17.05 5.90 -15.43
C GLY A 189 -17.02 7.37 -15.02
N PHE A 190 -16.03 7.78 -14.24
CA PHE A 190 -16.00 9.12 -13.64
C PHE A 190 -14.74 9.91 -13.99
N PHE A 191 -13.57 9.29 -13.88
CA PHE A 191 -12.30 10.02 -13.91
C PHE A 191 -11.66 10.12 -15.31
N ARG A 192 -11.95 9.19 -16.23
CA ARG A 192 -11.33 9.14 -17.56
C ARG A 192 -11.47 10.47 -18.30
N LYS A 193 -12.67 11.08 -18.29
CA LYS A 193 -12.93 12.36 -18.98
C LYS A 193 -12.11 13.55 -18.47
N PHE A 194 -11.65 13.49 -17.21
CA PHE A 194 -10.87 14.55 -16.59
C PHE A 194 -9.36 14.35 -16.76
N ILE A 195 -8.93 13.08 -16.80
CA ILE A 195 -7.52 12.68 -16.86
C ILE A 195 -7.04 12.55 -18.31
N GLU A 196 -7.90 12.03 -19.17
CA GLU A 196 -7.70 11.85 -20.61
C GLU A 196 -8.77 12.65 -21.35
N PRO A 197 -8.74 14.00 -21.31
CA PRO A 197 -9.68 14.79 -22.09
C PRO A 197 -9.47 14.43 -23.56
N GLU A 198 -10.58 14.15 -24.27
CA GLU A 198 -10.51 13.89 -25.71
C GLU A 198 -9.82 15.10 -26.36
N THR A 199 -8.58 14.91 -26.80
CA THR A 199 -7.98 15.82 -27.76
C THR A 199 -8.88 15.72 -28.98
N LYS A 200 -9.75 16.70 -29.18
CA LYS A 200 -10.34 16.95 -30.48
C LYS A 200 -9.17 17.04 -31.43
N THR A 201 -8.91 15.98 -32.18
CA THR A 201 -8.09 16.07 -33.38
C THR A 201 -8.83 17.10 -34.21
N ILE A 202 -8.35 18.35 -34.20
CA ILE A 202 -8.74 19.31 -35.21
C ILE A 202 -8.13 18.72 -36.47
N THR A 203 -8.89 17.88 -37.15
CA THR A 203 -8.69 17.62 -38.56
C THR A 203 -8.88 18.98 -39.22
N PHE A 204 -7.80 19.77 -39.30
CA PHE A 204 -7.73 20.82 -40.30
C PHE A 204 -8.04 20.12 -41.61
N GLY A 205 -9.21 20.42 -42.16
CA GLY A 205 -9.77 19.71 -43.29
C GLY A 205 -8.74 19.67 -44.41
N ALA A 206 -8.09 18.52 -44.58
CA ALA A 206 -7.26 18.20 -45.72
C ALA A 206 -8.13 17.89 -46.96
N GLU A 207 -9.27 18.57 -47.09
CA GLU A 207 -10.24 18.40 -48.18
C GLU A 207 -10.73 19.73 -48.78
N LYS A 208 -10.01 20.83 -48.54
CA LYS A 208 -10.10 21.98 -49.45
C LYS A 208 -8.71 22.27 -49.98
N GLY A 209 -8.41 21.68 -51.14
CA GLY A 209 -7.28 22.09 -51.96
C GLY A 209 -7.24 23.61 -52.08
N LEU A 210 -6.03 24.17 -52.14
CA LEU A 210 -5.83 25.61 -52.25
C LEU A 210 -6.71 26.16 -53.39
N PRO A 211 -7.46 27.25 -53.18
CA PRO A 211 -8.24 27.88 -54.23
C PRO A 211 -7.35 28.15 -55.44
N GLU A 212 -7.86 27.92 -56.65
CA GLU A 212 -7.10 28.00 -57.93
C GLU A 212 -6.29 29.30 -58.08
N THR A 213 -6.75 30.38 -57.44
CA THR A 213 -6.07 31.69 -57.41
C THR A 213 -4.67 31.67 -56.78
N LEU A 214 -4.35 30.68 -55.95
CA LEU A 214 -3.04 30.51 -55.31
C LEU A 214 -2.12 29.53 -56.06
N GLN A 215 -2.66 28.68 -56.94
CA GLN A 215 -1.86 27.73 -57.71
C GLN A 215 -1.17 28.38 -58.92
N ALA A 216 -1.70 29.51 -59.42
CA ALA A 216 -1.16 30.23 -60.58
C ALA A 216 0.06 31.13 -60.29
N LYS A 217 0.65 31.07 -59.08
CA LYS A 217 1.81 31.90 -58.68
C LYS A 217 3.04 31.09 -58.23
N LEU A 218 3.05 29.78 -58.49
CA LEU A 218 4.24 28.91 -58.37
C LEU A 218 4.65 28.46 -59.77
#